data_AF-S5Q156-F1
#
_entry.id   AF-S5Q156-F1
#
_cell.length_a   1.000
_cell.length_b   1.000
_cell.length_c   1.000
_cell.angle_alpha   90.00
_cell.angle_beta   90.00
_cell.angle_gamma   90.00
#
_symmetry.space_group_name_H-M   'P 1'
#
loop_
_entity.id
_entity.type
_entity.pdbx_description
1 polymer ?
#
loop_
_entity_poly.entity_id
_entity_poly.type
_entity_poly.pdbx_seq_one_letter_code
_entity_poly.pdbx_strand_id
1 'polypeptide(L)'
;SDPPFADKIRHVRDPKARMAVVWSHCKTKKVCEADDPKEEGVDGDVYEPKKGHGGCGHIQPLIRKEGLKLFVQYKRPKDEDE
;
A
#
# COMPACT_ATOMS: atom_id res chain seq x y z
N SER A 1 -0.88 3.70 -6.94
CA SER A 1 -1.36 2.44 -7.56
C SER A 1 -0.22 1.73 -8.28
N ASP A 2 -0.13 0.39 -8.18
CA ASP A 2 0.92 -0.45 -8.80
C ASP A 2 0.29 -1.29 -9.93
N PRO A 3 0.37 -0.84 -11.20
CA PRO A 3 -0.27 -1.51 -12.33
C PRO A 3 0.23 -2.95 -12.57
N PRO A 4 1.55 -3.24 -12.53
CA PRO A 4 2.04 -4.62 -12.64
C PRO A 4 1.45 -5.58 -11.60
N PHE A 5 1.28 -5.13 -10.35
CA PHE A 5 0.64 -5.93 -9.32
C PHE A 5 -0.85 -6.19 -9.61
N ALA A 6 -1.58 -5.17 -10.05
CA ALA A 6 -2.98 -5.28 -10.40
C ALA A 6 -3.19 -6.29 -11.55
N ASP A 7 -2.38 -6.19 -12.60
CA ASP A 7 -2.40 -7.13 -13.73
C ASP A 7 -2.05 -8.54 -13.28
N LYS A 8 -1.02 -8.70 -12.45
CA LYS A 8 -0.63 -10.02 -11.92
C LYS A 8 -1.79 -10.67 -11.16
N ILE A 9 -2.48 -9.94 -10.29
CA ILE A 9 -3.61 -10.49 -9.52
C ILE A 9 -4.80 -10.84 -10.40
N ARG A 10 -5.12 -9.98 -11.39
CA ARG A 10 -6.26 -10.15 -12.28
C ARG A 10 -6.27 -11.52 -12.98
N HIS A 11 -5.09 -12.05 -13.31
CA HIS A 11 -4.96 -13.32 -14.02
C HIS A 11 -4.93 -14.56 -13.11
N VAL A 12 -4.75 -14.40 -11.80
CA VAL A 12 -4.76 -15.54 -10.85
C VAL A 12 -6.20 -15.88 -10.44
N ARG A 13 -6.76 -16.91 -11.05
CA ARG A 13 -8.14 -17.36 -10.80
C ARG A 13 -8.31 -18.13 -9.49
N ASP A 14 -7.32 -18.95 -9.13
CA ASP A 14 -7.37 -19.74 -7.90
C ASP A 14 -7.31 -18.81 -6.66
N PRO A 15 -8.32 -18.83 -5.77
CA PRO A 15 -8.37 -17.91 -4.64
C PRO A 15 -7.20 -18.07 -3.65
N LYS A 16 -6.71 -19.29 -3.44
CA LYS A 16 -5.62 -19.58 -2.51
C LYS A 16 -4.30 -19.04 -3.03
N ALA A 17 -3.99 -19.30 -4.31
CA ALA A 17 -2.83 -18.75 -5.00
C ALA A 17 -2.91 -17.21 -5.05
N ARG A 18 -4.09 -16.65 -5.35
CA ARG A 18 -4.30 -15.20 -5.39
C ARG A 18 -3.97 -14.55 -4.04
N MET A 19 -4.43 -15.15 -2.94
CA MET A 19 -4.10 -14.67 -1.59
C MET A 19 -2.59 -14.74 -1.31
N ALA A 20 -1.90 -15.82 -1.70
CA ALA A 20 -0.46 -15.95 -1.50
C ALA A 20 0.33 -14.87 -2.28
N VAL A 21 -0.10 -14.53 -3.49
CA VAL A 21 0.48 -13.45 -4.30
C VAL A 21 0.24 -12.09 -3.66
N VAL A 22 -1.00 -11.79 -3.24
CA VAL A 22 -1.35 -10.56 -2.52
C VAL A 22 -0.50 -10.41 -1.26
N TRP A 23 -0.44 -11.45 -0.43
CA TRP A 23 0.31 -11.43 0.82
C TRP A 23 1.81 -11.20 0.59
N SER A 24 2.39 -11.89 -0.40
CA SER A 24 3.80 -11.74 -0.75
C SER A 24 4.16 -10.33 -1.21
N HIS A 25 3.23 -9.64 -1.87
CA HIS A 25 3.38 -8.24 -2.27
C HIS A 25 3.20 -7.29 -1.10
N CYS A 26 2.09 -7.41 -0.36
CA CYS A 26 1.73 -6.44 0.67
C CYS A 26 2.60 -6.55 1.93
N LYS A 27 3.24 -7.70 2.22
CA LYS A 27 4.08 -7.85 3.42
C LYS A 27 5.26 -6.86 3.47
N THR A 28 5.74 -6.39 2.31
CA THR A 28 6.86 -5.45 2.21
C THR A 28 6.40 -3.98 2.20
N LYS A 29 5.11 -3.71 1.91
CA LYS A 29 4.55 -2.36 1.98
C LYS A 29 4.39 -1.93 3.44
N LYS A 30 5.17 -0.93 3.86
CA LYS A 30 5.18 -0.40 5.25
C LYS A 30 4.47 0.92 5.41
N VAL A 31 3.87 1.46 4.36
CA VAL A 31 3.10 2.70 4.38
C VAL A 31 1.82 2.48 3.58
N CYS A 32 0.70 2.96 4.08
CA CYS A 32 -0.53 3.08 3.31
C CYS A 32 -0.42 4.32 2.42
N GLU A 33 0.01 4.16 1.17
CA GLU A 33 0.25 5.25 0.22
C GLU A 33 -1.01 6.13 0.07
N ALA A 34 -0.95 7.39 0.51
CA ALA A 34 -2.00 8.37 0.24
C ALA A 34 -1.97 8.80 -1.22
N ASP A 35 -3.10 9.31 -1.71
CA ASP A 35 -3.15 9.88 -3.05
C ASP A 35 -2.48 11.27 -3.05
N ASP A 36 -1.82 11.62 -4.16
CA ASP A 36 -1.26 12.96 -4.34
C ASP A 36 -2.41 14.00 -4.28
N PRO A 37 -2.19 15.15 -3.62
CA PRO A 37 -3.17 16.23 -3.64
C PRO A 37 -3.43 16.64 -5.09
N LYS A 38 -4.71 16.87 -5.43
CA LYS A 38 -5.08 17.40 -6.74
C LYS A 38 -4.47 18.80 -6.84
N GLU A 39 -3.53 19.00 -7.78
CA GLU A 39 -3.07 20.35 -8.11
C GLU A 39 -4.22 21.09 -8.81
N GLU A 40 -4.97 21.88 -8.03
CA GLU A 40 -5.90 22.86 -8.58
C GLU A 40 -5.11 24.08 -9.05
N GLY A 41 -4.66 24.03 -10.30
CA GLY A 41 -4.18 25.20 -11.03
C GLY A 41 -2.78 25.04 -11.60
N VAL A 42 -2.70 24.61 -12.85
CA VAL A 42 -1.97 25.29 -13.93
C VAL A 42 -2.49 24.70 -15.25
N ASP A 43 -2.70 25.61 -16.19
CA ASP A 43 -3.18 25.48 -17.57
C ASP A 43 -3.21 24.09 -18.22
N GLY A 44 -4.39 23.74 -18.73
CA GLY A 44 -4.54 23.60 -20.19
C GLY A 44 -3.88 22.43 -20.91
N ASP A 45 -3.34 21.42 -20.23
CA ASP A 45 -2.90 20.18 -20.88
C ASP A 45 -3.56 18.95 -20.26
N VAL A 46 -3.99 18.04 -21.13
CA VAL A 46 -4.85 16.89 -20.84
C VAL A 46 -4.04 15.81 -20.12
N TYR A 47 -3.71 16.02 -18.85
CA TYR A 47 -3.28 14.95 -17.96
C TYR A 47 -4.50 14.50 -17.15
N GLU A 48 -5.07 13.35 -17.52
CA GLU A 48 -6.06 12.68 -16.67
C GLU A 48 -5.50 12.62 -15.23
N PRO A 49 -6.19 13.19 -14.23
CA PRO A 49 -5.71 13.17 -12.86
C PRO A 49 -5.54 11.70 -12.46
N LYS A 50 -4.31 11.32 -12.05
CA LYS A 50 -3.98 9.95 -11.67
C LYS A 50 -5.05 9.45 -10.71
N LYS A 51 -5.83 8.46 -11.14
CA LYS A 51 -6.93 7.93 -10.34
C LYS A 51 -6.36 7.32 -9.07
N GLY A 52 -6.60 8.03 -7.97
CA GLY A 52 -6.20 7.64 -6.63
C GLY A 52 -6.84 6.33 -6.17
N HIS A 53 -6.25 5.72 -5.15
CA HIS A 53 -6.71 4.49 -4.51
C HIS A 53 -7.14 4.70 -3.05
N GLY A 54 -7.06 5.93 -2.53
CA GLY A 54 -7.66 6.36 -1.27
C GLY A 54 -6.91 5.96 0.00
N GLY A 55 -5.59 5.80 -0.04
CA GLY A 55 -4.82 5.47 1.17
C GLY A 55 -4.71 6.63 2.18
N CYS A 56 -4.32 6.30 3.42
CA CYS A 56 -4.38 7.22 4.57
C CYS A 56 -3.02 7.71 5.08
N GLY A 57 -1.92 7.39 4.41
CA GLY A 57 -0.56 7.82 4.78
C GLY A 57 0.07 7.08 5.98
N HIS A 58 -0.69 6.28 6.74
CA HIS A 58 -0.20 5.69 7.98
C HIS A 58 0.84 4.58 7.76
N ILE A 59 1.87 4.56 8.61
CA ILE A 59 2.86 3.49 8.68
C ILE A 59 2.19 2.19 9.12
N GLN A 60 2.46 1.10 8.40
CA GLN A 60 1.92 -0.21 8.67
C GLN A 60 2.86 -0.98 9.63
N PRO A 61 2.36 -1.48 10.77
CA PRO A 61 3.20 -2.18 11.74
C PRO A 61 3.64 -3.57 11.25
N LEU A 62 4.64 -4.14 11.91
CA LEU A 62 4.93 -5.57 11.85
C LEU A 62 3.97 -6.30 12.77
N ILE A 63 3.23 -7.26 12.22
CA ILE A 63 2.30 -8.11 12.97
C ILE A 63 3.01 -9.43 13.30
N ARG A 64 3.05 -9.79 14.59
CA ARG A 64 3.63 -11.04 15.12
C ARG A 64 2.55 -11.82 15.87
N LYS A 65 2.49 -13.14 15.68
CA LYS A 65 1.56 -14.02 16.40
C LYS A 65 2.31 -14.77 17.50
N GLU A 66 1.82 -14.70 18.72
CA GLU A 66 2.29 -15.52 19.84
C GLU A 66 1.09 -16.17 20.53
N GLY A 67 1.01 -17.51 20.47
CA GLY A 67 -0.16 -18.25 20.92
C GLY A 67 -1.44 -17.76 20.24
N LEU A 68 -2.38 -17.28 21.04
CA LEU A 68 -3.68 -16.73 20.59
C LEU A 68 -3.69 -15.20 20.49
N LYS A 69 -2.53 -14.53 20.62
CA LYS A 69 -2.40 -13.06 20.56
C LYS A 69 -1.70 -12.62 19.27
N LEU A 70 -2.08 -11.45 18.78
CA LEU A 70 -1.38 -10.72 17.74
C LEU A 70 -0.77 -9.46 18.35
N PHE A 71 0.51 -9.25 18.12
CA PHE A 71 1.27 -8.08 18.55
C PHE A 71 1.61 -7.22 17.34
N VAL A 72 1.49 -5.91 17.50
CA VAL A 72 1.87 -4.91 16.50
C VAL A 72 3.12 -4.18 16.95
N GLN A 73 4.11 -4.06 16.07
CA GLN A 73 5.32 -3.31 16.30
C GLN A 73 5.50 -2.27 15.20
N TYR A 74 5.43 -0.99 15.57
CA TYR A 74 5.81 0.10 14.68
C TYR A 74 7.33 0.28 14.72
N LYS A 75 7.96 0.38 13.55
CA LYS A 75 9.34 0.84 13.47
C LYS A 75 9.32 2.36 13.59
N ARG A 76 10.13 2.92 14.49
CA ARG A 76 10.32 4.38 14.56
C ARG A 76 10.96 4.85 13.24
N PRO A 77 10.45 5.93 12.62
CA PRO A 77 11.16 6.60 11.54
C PRO A 77 12.52 7.09 12.07
N LYS A 78 13.54 7.10 11.21
CA LYS A 78 14.91 7.50 11.60
C LYS A 78 15.04 8.98 11.96
N ASP A 79 14.04 9.79 11.64
CA ASP A 79 14.11 11.25 11.69
C ASP A 79 13.44 11.85 12.95
N GLU A 80 13.10 11.03 13.96
CA GLU A 80 12.54 11.50 15.26
C GLU A 80 13.59 11.53 16.39
N ASP A 81 14.85 11.19 16.12
CA ASP A 81 15.96 11.22 17.09
C ASP A 81 16.88 12.47 16.90
N GLU A 82 16.42 13.49 16.17
CA GLU A 82 17.04 14.83 16.04
C GLU A 82 16.07 15.91 16.51
#